data_AF-A0AAN4WEH9-F1
#
_entry.id   AF-A0AAN4WEH9-F1
#
_cell.length_a   1.000
_cell.length_b   1.000
_cell.length_c   1.000
_cell.angle_alpha   90.00
_cell.angle_beta   90.00
_cell.angle_gamma   90.00
#
_symmetry.space_group_name_H-M   'P 1'
#
loop_
_entity.id
_entity.type
_entity.pdbx_description
1 polymer ?
#
loop_
_entity_poly.entity_id
_entity_poly.type
_entity_poly.pdbx_seq_one_letter_code
_entity_poly.pdbx_strand_id
1 'polypeptide(L)'
;MQEEGTFNRELLESIFHTSKKTIQEYVREIERHNRYRSVRSNMLLGTILDDRARLIDLYDACLQQDAHIRAVIETLESQILGDRYMLARLNDKGKYVKDVKESQKIQGSQFDKIIRGIIEAKLYGYTLLEIMPAIDPDTGRLKEVNSIERRNVLPEQGIVVKRQGLWLPHWDIRSAAYRKRYVLIKTGDLGLFSATTPLILAKKFTVANYVNFSHTYGQPIIHGKTVSENNMDRKRLAQDISNAAQNKVIVTGLEDEVDIKTFTMSNSEKIYTGLIQFANKEVSNLILGSESMAGGMQSYVGSTKAHQDIFRDRIEVYRRYIENVMNEQIVPRLVAMGYIPAGLEFKYSNRIDMNNEDRIKLYSLITDKYEVAADEIEKEFGIVVGEQLNVIPGMGGGGGVAVGGSSSDRGIMSDEEYYKRYGHPRGVKQTDTNP
;
A
#
# COMPACT_ATOMS: atom_id res chain seq x y z
N MET A 1 1.43 -27.37 -32.15
CA MET A 1 1.63 -28.14 -30.91
C MET A 1 1.11 -27.31 -29.74
N GLN A 2 -0.05 -27.66 -29.16
CA GLN A 2 -0.46 -27.09 -27.87
C GLN A 2 0.63 -27.43 -26.86
N GLU A 3 1.13 -26.44 -26.11
CA GLU A 3 1.87 -26.76 -24.90
C GLU A 3 0.88 -27.36 -23.91
N GLU A 4 1.13 -28.57 -23.42
CA GLU A 4 0.23 -29.21 -22.46
C GLU A 4 0.03 -28.31 -21.23
N GLY A 5 -1.22 -28.07 -20.86
CA GLY A 5 -1.57 -27.38 -19.62
C GLY A 5 -1.65 -25.85 -19.69
N THR A 6 -1.77 -25.23 -20.86
CA THR A 6 -2.25 -23.85 -20.99
C THR A 6 -3.74 -23.82 -21.37
N PHE A 7 -4.46 -22.77 -20.96
CA PHE A 7 -5.72 -22.45 -21.65
C PHE A 7 -5.41 -22.35 -23.15
N ASN A 8 -6.25 -22.97 -23.97
CA ASN A 8 -6.04 -23.11 -25.42
C ASN A 8 -5.52 -21.79 -26.04
N ARG A 9 -4.67 -21.81 -27.07
CA ARG A 9 -3.92 -20.63 -27.62
C ARG A 9 -4.76 -19.40 -28.03
N GLU A 10 -6.08 -19.44 -27.89
CA GLU A 10 -6.99 -18.31 -28.05
C GLU A 10 -7.10 -17.53 -26.72
N LEU A 11 -7.02 -16.21 -26.81
CA LEU A 11 -7.12 -15.33 -25.64
C LEU A 11 -8.49 -15.49 -24.93
N LEU A 12 -8.48 -15.40 -23.60
CA LEU A 12 -9.72 -15.25 -22.82
C LEU A 12 -10.41 -13.94 -23.24
N GLU A 13 -11.72 -14.02 -23.47
CA GLU A 13 -12.53 -12.86 -23.84
C GLU A 13 -13.29 -12.35 -22.62
N SER A 14 -13.11 -11.07 -22.32
CA SER A 14 -13.71 -10.43 -21.13
C SER A 14 -14.47 -9.19 -21.55
N ILE A 15 -15.70 -9.04 -21.04
CA ILE A 15 -16.55 -7.87 -21.28
C ILE A 15 -16.47 -6.97 -20.05
N PHE A 16 -16.12 -5.71 -20.27
CA PHE A 16 -16.06 -4.70 -19.22
C PHE A 16 -17.33 -3.85 -19.28
N HIS A 17 -18.18 -3.92 -18.25
CA HIS A 17 -19.37 -3.07 -18.20
C HIS A 17 -19.03 -1.69 -17.60
N THR A 18 -19.00 -0.67 -18.45
CA THR A 18 -18.70 0.73 -18.08
C THR A 18 -19.93 1.55 -17.69
N SER A 19 -21.11 0.93 -17.58
CA SER A 19 -22.35 1.62 -17.19
C SER A 19 -22.24 2.30 -15.82
N LYS A 20 -23.07 3.32 -15.59
CA LYS A 20 -23.11 4.08 -14.33
C LYS A 20 -23.43 3.13 -13.16
N LYS A 21 -22.38 2.71 -12.46
CA LYS A 21 -22.47 1.77 -11.35
C LYS A 21 -23.30 2.35 -10.20
N THR A 22 -24.32 1.62 -9.76
CA THR A 22 -25.20 2.05 -8.65
C THR A 22 -25.18 1.11 -7.46
N ILE A 23 -25.59 1.62 -6.29
CA ILE A 23 -25.77 0.80 -5.08
C ILE A 23 -26.80 -0.32 -5.32
N GLN A 24 -27.84 -0.06 -6.12
CA GLN A 24 -28.85 -1.06 -6.46
C GLN A 24 -28.25 -2.22 -7.27
N GLU A 25 -27.35 -1.94 -8.21
CA GLU A 25 -26.63 -2.98 -8.95
C GLU A 25 -25.75 -3.82 -8.01
N TYR A 26 -25.05 -3.17 -7.07
CA TYR A 26 -24.27 -3.87 -6.05
C TYR A 26 -25.16 -4.80 -5.20
N VAL A 27 -26.30 -4.32 -4.68
CA VAL A 27 -27.24 -5.15 -3.90
C VAL A 27 -27.75 -6.34 -4.71
N ARG A 28 -28.09 -6.14 -5.99
CA ARG A 28 -28.51 -7.22 -6.88
C ARG A 28 -27.44 -8.28 -7.06
N GLU A 29 -26.17 -7.90 -7.18
CA GLU A 29 -25.06 -8.87 -7.29
C GLU A 29 -24.85 -9.65 -5.97
N ILE A 30 -25.01 -9.01 -4.81
CA ILE A 30 -24.96 -9.70 -3.50
C ILE A 30 -26.11 -10.68 -3.36
N GLU A 31 -27.34 -10.29 -3.70
CA GLU A 31 -28.48 -11.20 -3.71
C GLU A 31 -28.26 -12.37 -4.66
N ARG A 32 -27.73 -12.12 -5.86
CA ARG A 32 -27.40 -13.16 -6.84
C ARG A 32 -26.39 -14.15 -6.26
N HIS A 33 -25.32 -13.67 -5.64
CA HIS A 33 -24.32 -14.52 -5.02
C HIS A 33 -24.90 -15.36 -3.87
N ASN A 34 -25.74 -14.75 -3.02
CA ASN A 34 -26.40 -15.46 -1.92
C ASN A 34 -27.37 -16.53 -2.43
N ARG A 35 -28.14 -16.23 -3.49
CA ARG A 35 -29.00 -17.22 -4.17
C ARG A 35 -28.16 -18.34 -4.78
N TYR A 36 -27.01 -18.03 -5.37
CA TYR A 36 -26.10 -19.07 -5.86
C TYR A 36 -25.60 -19.97 -4.72
N ARG A 37 -25.16 -19.40 -3.59
CA ARG A 37 -24.73 -20.18 -2.42
C ARG A 37 -25.82 -21.11 -1.89
N SER A 38 -27.08 -20.66 -1.86
CA SER A 38 -28.20 -21.47 -1.37
C SER A 38 -28.63 -22.57 -2.34
N VAL A 39 -28.53 -22.35 -3.65
CA VAL A 39 -28.88 -23.36 -4.66
C VAL A 39 -27.76 -24.38 -4.84
N ARG A 40 -26.49 -23.96 -4.74
CA ARG A 40 -25.33 -24.82 -4.97
C ARG A 40 -25.18 -25.92 -3.90
N SER A 41 -25.51 -25.64 -2.64
CA SER A 41 -25.46 -26.67 -1.57
C SER A 41 -26.35 -27.88 -1.88
N ASN A 42 -27.30 -27.73 -2.80
CA ASN A 42 -28.28 -28.75 -3.18
C ASN A 42 -28.00 -29.44 -4.53
N MET A 43 -26.95 -29.10 -5.29
CA MET A 43 -26.69 -29.70 -6.60
C MET A 43 -25.26 -30.23 -6.79
N LEU A 44 -25.17 -31.51 -7.18
CA LEU A 44 -23.96 -32.13 -7.74
C LEU A 44 -23.74 -31.57 -9.16
N LEU A 45 -22.75 -30.67 -9.33
CA LEU A 45 -22.19 -30.21 -10.61
C LEU A 45 -23.22 -30.02 -11.76
N GLY A 46 -24.23 -29.19 -11.52
CA GLY A 46 -25.11 -28.67 -12.58
C GLY A 46 -24.48 -27.49 -13.35
N THR A 47 -25.08 -27.10 -14.48
CA THR A 47 -24.68 -25.97 -15.35
C THR A 47 -24.94 -24.57 -14.73
N ILE A 48 -24.94 -24.46 -13.40
CA ILE A 48 -25.17 -23.20 -12.71
C ILE A 48 -23.85 -22.42 -12.68
N LEU A 49 -23.86 -21.21 -13.23
CA LEU A 49 -22.67 -20.39 -13.40
C LEU A 49 -22.60 -19.31 -12.30
N ASP A 50 -21.58 -19.38 -11.44
CA ASP A 50 -21.26 -18.35 -10.42
C ASP A 50 -20.60 -17.13 -11.07
N ASP A 51 -21.33 -16.45 -11.96
CA ASP A 51 -20.80 -15.30 -12.68
C ASP A 51 -20.64 -14.11 -11.72
N ARG A 52 -19.41 -13.82 -11.35
CA ARG A 52 -19.05 -12.67 -10.54
C ARG A 52 -18.60 -11.47 -11.37
N ALA A 53 -18.67 -11.52 -12.71
CA ALA A 53 -18.06 -10.50 -13.55
C ALA A 53 -18.57 -9.08 -13.25
N ARG A 54 -19.88 -8.93 -13.01
CA ARG A 54 -20.48 -7.63 -12.64
C ARG A 54 -20.05 -7.12 -11.27
N LEU A 55 -19.83 -8.02 -10.31
CA LEU A 55 -19.30 -7.67 -9.00
C LEU A 55 -17.84 -7.23 -9.11
N ILE A 56 -17.03 -7.94 -9.91
CA ILE A 56 -15.64 -7.55 -10.19
C ILE A 56 -15.59 -6.20 -10.91
N ASP A 57 -16.50 -5.92 -11.85
CA ASP A 57 -16.59 -4.60 -12.48
C ASP A 57 -16.88 -3.48 -11.47
N LEU A 58 -17.68 -3.75 -10.44
CA LEU A 58 -17.95 -2.77 -9.39
C LEU A 58 -16.70 -2.51 -8.56
N TYR A 59 -15.97 -3.56 -8.18
CA TYR A 59 -14.73 -3.47 -7.41
C TYR A 59 -13.66 -2.70 -8.18
N ASP A 60 -13.43 -3.06 -9.46
CA ASP A 60 -12.45 -2.39 -10.31
C ASP A 60 -12.80 -0.92 -10.55
N ALA A 61 -14.08 -0.62 -10.78
CA ALA A 61 -14.54 0.76 -10.95
C ALA A 61 -14.29 1.60 -9.69
N CYS A 62 -14.57 1.05 -8.51
CA CYS A 62 -14.27 1.72 -7.23
C CYS A 62 -12.77 1.92 -7.03
N LEU A 63 -11.96 0.89 -7.30
CA LEU A 63 -10.50 0.95 -7.12
C LEU A 63 -9.83 1.95 -8.08
N GLN A 64 -10.28 2.04 -9.32
CA GLN A 64 -9.69 2.94 -10.32
C GLN A 64 -10.14 4.39 -10.15
N GLN A 65 -11.35 4.63 -9.65
CA GLN A 65 -11.95 5.97 -9.62
C GLN A 65 -11.82 6.67 -8.26
N ASP A 66 -11.51 5.94 -7.18
CA ASP A 66 -11.35 6.52 -5.84
C ASP A 66 -9.89 6.57 -5.42
N ALA A 67 -9.36 7.79 -5.25
CA ALA A 67 -7.97 8.00 -4.88
C ALA A 67 -7.65 7.51 -3.44
N HIS A 68 -8.64 7.50 -2.54
CA HIS A 68 -8.43 7.16 -1.14
C HIS A 68 -8.18 5.67 -0.96
N ILE A 69 -9.06 4.82 -1.49
CA ILE A 69 -8.85 3.37 -1.45
C ILE A 69 -7.57 2.96 -2.18
N ARG A 70 -7.24 3.63 -3.30
CA ARG A 70 -6.00 3.36 -4.03
C ARG A 70 -4.76 3.67 -3.19
N ALA A 71 -4.73 4.82 -2.51
CA ALA A 71 -3.63 5.18 -1.61
C ALA A 71 -3.50 4.20 -0.43
N VAL A 72 -4.64 3.77 0.14
CA VAL A 72 -4.67 2.78 1.23
C VAL A 72 -4.08 1.44 0.78
N ILE A 73 -4.43 0.95 -0.41
CA ILE A 73 -3.90 -0.32 -0.94
C ILE A 73 -2.42 -0.19 -1.29
N GLU A 74 -2.01 0.91 -1.92
CA GLU A 74 -0.60 1.14 -2.24
C GLU A 74 0.27 1.15 -0.97
N THR A 75 -0.25 1.73 0.12
CA THR A 75 0.41 1.71 1.44
C THR A 75 0.55 0.29 1.98
N LEU A 76 -0.53 -0.53 1.88
CA LEU A 76 -0.51 -1.93 2.30
C LEU A 76 0.51 -2.75 1.48
N GLU A 77 0.48 -2.62 0.15
CA GLU A 77 1.39 -3.33 -0.76
C GLU A 77 2.85 -2.95 -0.51
N SER A 78 3.13 -1.66 -0.35
CA SER A 78 4.48 -1.15 -0.10
C SER A 78 5.09 -1.73 1.18
N GLN A 79 4.29 -1.88 2.24
CA GLN A 79 4.74 -2.42 3.53
C GLN A 79 4.91 -3.94 3.52
N ILE A 80 4.20 -4.64 2.64
CA ILE A 80 4.35 -6.10 2.49
C ILE A 80 5.53 -6.43 1.57
N LEU A 81 5.73 -5.65 0.51
CA LEU A 81 6.82 -5.86 -0.47
C LEU A 81 8.17 -5.29 -0.01
N GLY A 82 8.16 -4.24 0.82
CA GLY A 82 9.39 -3.64 1.36
C GLY A 82 10.18 -4.58 2.27
N ASP A 83 9.51 -5.56 2.87
CA ASP A 83 10.14 -6.51 3.78
C ASP A 83 10.89 -7.62 3.04
N ARG A 84 12.05 -7.98 3.60
CA ARG A 84 12.90 -9.02 3.03
C ARG A 84 12.32 -10.40 3.34
N TYR A 85 11.84 -11.10 2.32
CA TYR A 85 11.50 -12.51 2.39
C TYR A 85 12.67 -13.41 1.97
N MET A 86 12.66 -14.65 2.44
CA MET A 86 13.72 -15.64 2.21
C MET A 86 13.19 -17.07 2.19
N LEU A 87 13.96 -17.95 1.56
CA LEU A 87 13.78 -19.39 1.71
C LEU A 87 14.68 -19.88 2.84
N ALA A 88 14.09 -20.65 3.75
CA ALA A 88 14.77 -21.22 4.89
C ALA A 88 14.62 -22.73 4.94
N ARG A 89 15.65 -23.40 5.48
CA ARG A 89 15.59 -24.81 5.86
C ARG A 89 15.50 -24.90 7.37
N LEU A 90 14.72 -25.84 7.88
CA LEU A 90 14.73 -26.18 9.29
C LEU A 90 16.00 -27.00 9.58
N ASN A 91 16.89 -26.49 10.44
CA ASN A 91 18.02 -27.28 10.94
C ASN A 91 17.57 -28.25 12.04
N ASP A 92 18.40 -29.24 12.35
CA ASP A 92 18.19 -30.22 13.43
C ASP A 92 17.97 -29.58 14.81
N LYS A 93 18.38 -28.32 14.99
CA LYS A 93 18.16 -27.51 16.20
C LYS A 93 16.85 -26.72 16.20
N GLY A 94 15.95 -26.96 15.24
CA GLY A 94 14.67 -26.25 15.10
C GLY A 94 14.79 -24.78 14.69
N LYS A 95 15.97 -24.32 14.27
CA LYS A 95 16.19 -22.95 13.77
C LYS A 95 16.11 -22.91 12.25
N TYR A 96 15.45 -21.88 11.72
CA TYR A 96 15.41 -21.59 10.29
C TYR A 96 16.74 -21.01 9.81
N VAL A 97 17.42 -21.70 8.89
CA VAL A 97 18.65 -21.23 8.26
C VAL A 97 18.36 -20.80 6.83
N LYS A 98 18.78 -19.58 6.49
CA LYS A 98 18.61 -18.98 5.17
C LYS A 98 19.42 -19.71 4.11
N ASP A 99 18.78 -20.10 3.01
CA ASP A 99 19.48 -20.47 1.79
C ASP A 99 19.68 -19.22 0.92
N VAL A 100 20.90 -18.72 0.83
CA VAL A 100 21.21 -17.47 0.13
C VAL A 100 20.97 -17.60 -1.39
N LYS A 101 21.32 -18.74 -1.99
CA LYS A 101 21.25 -18.94 -3.45
C LYS A 101 19.80 -19.05 -3.89
N GLU A 102 19.01 -19.89 -3.20
CA GLU A 102 17.60 -20.06 -3.53
C GLU A 102 16.77 -18.82 -3.13
N SER A 103 17.18 -18.09 -2.09
CA SER A 103 16.54 -16.80 -1.76
C SER A 103 16.71 -15.75 -2.87
N GLN A 104 17.85 -15.72 -3.57
CA GLN A 104 18.07 -14.77 -4.66
C GLN A 104 17.20 -15.03 -5.89
N LYS A 105 16.81 -16.29 -6.12
CA LYS A 105 15.89 -16.68 -7.20
C LYS A 105 14.48 -16.14 -6.96
N ILE A 106 14.03 -16.17 -5.70
CA ILE A 106 12.69 -15.69 -5.36
C ILE A 106 12.61 -14.17 -5.21
N GLN A 107 13.72 -13.47 -4.98
CA GLN A 107 13.76 -12.01 -4.85
C GLN A 107 13.71 -11.32 -6.22
N GLY A 108 12.56 -11.34 -6.88
CA GLY A 108 12.36 -10.74 -8.20
C GLY A 108 10.92 -10.35 -8.48
N SER A 109 10.73 -9.56 -9.55
CA SER A 109 9.45 -8.94 -9.89
C SER A 109 8.30 -9.94 -10.12
N GLN A 110 8.58 -11.15 -10.62
CA GLN A 110 7.55 -12.17 -10.80
C GLN A 110 7.06 -12.74 -9.47
N PHE A 111 7.92 -12.85 -8.46
CA PHE A 111 7.49 -13.24 -7.11
C PHE A 111 6.71 -12.12 -6.42
N ASP A 112 7.09 -10.87 -6.65
CA ASP A 112 6.31 -9.72 -6.18
C ASP A 112 4.90 -9.75 -6.76
N LYS A 113 4.73 -10.14 -8.04
CA LYS A 113 3.40 -10.38 -8.63
C LYS A 113 2.62 -11.51 -7.93
N ILE A 114 3.29 -12.60 -7.54
CA ILE A 114 2.65 -13.69 -6.79
C ILE A 114 2.15 -13.17 -5.44
N ILE A 115 3.00 -12.45 -4.70
CA ILE A 115 2.67 -11.88 -3.40
C ILE A 115 1.49 -10.89 -3.53
N ARG A 116 1.54 -9.99 -4.52
CA ARG A 116 0.42 -9.09 -4.84
C ARG A 116 -0.86 -9.88 -5.14
N GLY A 117 -0.78 -10.93 -5.95
CA GLY A 117 -1.93 -11.79 -6.27
C GLY A 117 -2.56 -12.46 -5.04
N ILE A 118 -1.75 -12.85 -4.04
CA ILE A 118 -2.22 -13.39 -2.75
C ILE A 118 -2.95 -12.31 -1.94
N ILE A 119 -2.41 -11.09 -1.87
CA ILE A 119 -3.03 -9.96 -1.17
C ILE A 119 -4.36 -9.58 -1.84
N GLU A 120 -4.34 -9.45 -3.16
CA GLU A 120 -5.53 -9.15 -3.96
C GLU A 120 -6.60 -10.23 -3.78
N ALA A 121 -6.23 -11.50 -3.54
CA ALA A 121 -7.21 -12.54 -3.25
C ALA A 121 -8.00 -12.24 -1.96
N LYS A 122 -7.39 -11.58 -0.97
CA LYS A 122 -8.09 -11.14 0.25
C LYS A 122 -8.96 -9.91 0.02
N LEU A 123 -8.58 -9.04 -0.90
CA LEU A 123 -9.34 -7.84 -1.28
C LEU A 123 -10.57 -8.19 -2.15
N TYR A 124 -10.38 -8.99 -3.20
CA TYR A 124 -11.40 -9.39 -4.17
C TYR A 124 -12.15 -10.69 -3.80
N GLY A 125 -11.62 -11.46 -2.84
CA GLY A 125 -12.14 -12.76 -2.42
C GLY A 125 -11.44 -13.95 -3.09
N TYR A 126 -10.87 -13.74 -4.27
CA TYR A 126 -10.07 -14.74 -4.99
C TYR A 126 -9.12 -14.11 -6.02
N THR A 127 -8.09 -14.88 -6.36
CA THR A 127 -7.17 -14.62 -7.48
C THR A 127 -6.77 -15.95 -8.10
N LEU A 128 -6.62 -15.99 -9.42
CA LEU A 128 -6.05 -17.12 -10.13
C LEU A 128 -4.72 -16.71 -10.76
N LEU A 129 -3.64 -17.35 -10.34
CA LEU A 129 -2.30 -17.14 -10.88
C LEU A 129 -1.92 -18.28 -11.81
N GLU A 130 -1.27 -17.96 -12.92
CA GLU A 130 -0.63 -18.89 -13.84
C GLU A 130 0.89 -18.72 -13.71
N ILE A 131 1.56 -19.79 -13.30
CA ILE A 131 3.02 -19.84 -13.18
C ILE A 131 3.55 -20.64 -14.36
N MET A 132 4.27 -19.96 -15.26
CA MET A 132 4.88 -20.60 -16.42
C MET A 132 6.23 -21.22 -16.03
N PRO A 133 6.57 -22.40 -16.58
CA PRO A 133 7.81 -23.11 -16.23
C PRO A 133 9.07 -22.48 -16.85
N ALA A 134 8.91 -21.51 -17.75
CA ALA A 134 10.04 -20.87 -18.42
C ALA A 134 10.87 -20.06 -17.42
N ILE A 135 12.18 -20.27 -17.47
CA ILE A 135 13.18 -19.54 -16.69
C ILE A 135 13.86 -18.55 -17.63
N ASP A 136 14.12 -17.35 -17.12
CA ASP A 136 14.90 -16.34 -17.82
C ASP A 136 16.37 -16.79 -17.88
N PRO A 137 16.96 -16.94 -19.09
CA PRO A 137 18.33 -17.41 -19.25
C PRO A 137 19.37 -16.48 -18.63
N ASP A 138 19.10 -15.17 -18.53
CA ASP A 138 20.07 -14.19 -18.03
C ASP A 138 20.07 -14.11 -16.50
N THR A 139 18.90 -14.23 -15.88
CA THR A 139 18.73 -14.02 -14.43
C THR A 139 18.55 -15.30 -13.63
N GLY A 140 18.24 -16.43 -14.28
CA GLY A 140 17.87 -17.68 -13.61
C GLY A 140 16.56 -17.58 -12.81
N ARG A 141 15.75 -16.55 -13.07
CA ARG A 141 14.48 -16.28 -12.39
C ARG A 141 13.29 -16.78 -13.21
N LEU A 142 12.13 -16.93 -12.58
CA LEU A 142 10.88 -17.18 -13.32
C LEU A 142 10.70 -16.09 -14.39
N LYS A 143 10.41 -16.51 -15.62
CA LYS A 143 10.24 -15.60 -16.75
C LYS A 143 8.89 -14.87 -16.68
N GLU A 144 7.83 -15.63 -16.40
CA GLU A 144 6.46 -15.14 -16.55
C GLU A 144 5.51 -15.73 -15.52
N VAL A 145 4.85 -14.85 -14.78
CA VAL A 145 3.70 -15.13 -13.94
C VAL A 145 2.55 -14.23 -14.38
N ASN A 146 1.43 -14.85 -14.75
CA ASN A 146 0.24 -14.18 -15.24
C ASN A 146 -0.89 -14.23 -14.20
N SER A 147 -1.63 -13.13 -14.10
CA SER A 147 -2.89 -13.10 -13.34
C SER A 147 -4.03 -13.28 -14.34
N ILE A 148 -4.84 -14.30 -14.13
CA ILE A 148 -5.98 -14.59 -15.01
C ILE A 148 -7.12 -13.65 -14.67
N GLU A 149 -7.78 -13.11 -15.70
CA GLU A 149 -8.89 -12.17 -15.55
C GLU A 149 -10.00 -12.76 -14.66
N ARG A 150 -10.28 -12.09 -13.55
CA ARG A 150 -11.17 -12.58 -12.48
C ARG A 150 -12.60 -12.81 -12.98
N ARG A 151 -13.05 -12.05 -13.99
CA ARG A 151 -14.37 -12.20 -14.63
C ARG A 151 -14.58 -13.55 -15.30
N ASN A 152 -13.50 -14.19 -15.73
CA ASN A 152 -13.51 -15.48 -16.41
C ASN A 152 -13.33 -16.67 -15.45
N VAL A 153 -13.10 -16.42 -14.16
CA VAL A 153 -12.83 -17.45 -13.16
C VAL A 153 -14.06 -17.67 -12.30
N LEU A 154 -14.48 -18.93 -12.17
CA LEU A 154 -15.54 -19.39 -11.28
C LEU A 154 -14.87 -20.02 -10.05
N PRO A 155 -14.52 -19.23 -9.01
CA PRO A 155 -13.63 -19.66 -7.93
C PRO A 155 -14.21 -20.81 -7.12
N GLU A 156 -15.53 -20.81 -6.93
CA GLU A 156 -16.21 -21.84 -6.20
C GLU A 156 -16.20 -23.19 -6.91
N GLN A 157 -16.29 -23.16 -8.24
CA GLN A 157 -16.35 -24.36 -9.07
C GLN A 157 -14.95 -24.85 -9.46
N GLY A 158 -13.92 -24.01 -9.33
CA GLY A 158 -12.56 -24.32 -9.79
C GLY A 158 -12.49 -24.36 -11.32
N ILE A 159 -13.31 -23.55 -11.99
CA ILE A 159 -13.47 -23.58 -13.44
C ILE A 159 -13.11 -22.21 -14.01
N VAL A 160 -12.43 -22.21 -15.16
CA VAL A 160 -12.24 -21.02 -15.99
C VAL A 160 -13.07 -21.16 -17.24
N VAL A 161 -13.79 -20.09 -17.60
CA VAL A 161 -14.59 -20.02 -18.82
C VAL A 161 -13.93 -19.09 -19.83
N LYS A 162 -14.02 -19.40 -21.12
CA LYS A 162 -13.46 -18.52 -22.16
C LYS A 162 -14.07 -17.13 -22.14
N ARG A 163 -15.37 -17.05 -21.85
CA ARG A 163 -16.13 -15.79 -21.78
C ARG A 163 -17.12 -15.85 -20.62
N GLN A 164 -17.20 -14.76 -19.86
CA GLN A 164 -18.18 -14.62 -18.78
C GLN A 164 -19.62 -14.85 -19.28
N GLY A 165 -20.44 -15.50 -18.46
CA GLY A 165 -21.82 -15.85 -18.79
C GLY A 165 -21.99 -17.04 -19.74
N LEU A 166 -20.92 -17.58 -20.33
CA LEU A 166 -20.95 -18.79 -21.15
C LEU A 166 -20.29 -19.96 -20.41
N TRP A 167 -21.01 -21.07 -20.26
CA TRP A 167 -20.46 -22.26 -19.61
C TRP A 167 -19.42 -22.98 -20.47
N LEU A 168 -19.60 -23.04 -21.78
CA LEU A 168 -18.66 -23.72 -22.70
C LEU A 168 -17.97 -22.72 -23.63
N PRO A 169 -16.68 -22.91 -23.96
CA PRO A 169 -15.77 -23.92 -23.39
C PRO A 169 -15.32 -23.54 -21.97
N HIS A 170 -15.09 -24.57 -21.15
CA HIS A 170 -14.58 -24.43 -19.78
C HIS A 170 -13.38 -25.33 -19.50
N TRP A 171 -12.55 -24.91 -18.55
CA TRP A 171 -11.37 -25.65 -18.10
C TRP A 171 -11.41 -25.84 -16.58
N ASP A 172 -11.34 -27.10 -16.14
CA ASP A 172 -11.26 -27.43 -14.70
C ASP A 172 -9.81 -27.37 -14.23
N ILE A 173 -9.48 -26.37 -13.43
CA ILE A 173 -8.12 -26.13 -12.94
C ILE A 173 -7.63 -27.21 -11.96
N ARG A 174 -8.53 -28.05 -11.44
CA ARG A 174 -8.19 -29.16 -10.53
C ARG A 174 -7.70 -30.39 -11.29
N SER A 175 -7.94 -30.45 -12.60
CA SER A 175 -7.44 -31.52 -13.46
C SER A 175 -5.90 -31.55 -13.48
N ALA A 176 -5.32 -32.74 -13.67
CA ALA A 176 -3.87 -32.92 -13.62
C ALA A 176 -3.11 -32.08 -14.65
N ALA A 177 -3.74 -31.75 -15.78
CA ALA A 177 -3.16 -30.91 -16.82
C ALA A 177 -2.90 -29.47 -16.34
N TYR A 178 -3.81 -28.91 -15.54
CA TYR A 178 -3.78 -27.50 -15.14
C TYR A 178 -3.26 -27.30 -13.70
N ARG A 179 -3.46 -28.27 -12.82
CA ARG A 179 -3.13 -28.18 -11.39
C ARG A 179 -1.69 -27.77 -11.09
N LYS A 180 -0.74 -28.12 -11.98
CA LYS A 180 0.68 -27.80 -11.82
C LYS A 180 0.98 -26.30 -12.03
N ARG A 181 0.32 -25.66 -12.99
CA ARG A 181 0.62 -24.28 -13.43
C ARG A 181 -0.32 -23.25 -12.80
N TYR A 182 -1.57 -23.62 -12.55
CA TYR A 182 -2.59 -22.72 -12.04
C TYR A 182 -2.76 -22.83 -10.53
N VAL A 183 -2.83 -21.67 -9.88
CA VAL A 183 -2.99 -21.51 -8.43
C VAL A 183 -4.19 -20.64 -8.15
N LEU A 184 -5.29 -21.27 -7.73
CA LEU A 184 -6.49 -20.57 -7.27
C LEU A 184 -6.38 -20.31 -5.77
N ILE A 185 -6.20 -19.04 -5.41
CA ILE A 185 -6.21 -18.59 -4.04
C ILE A 185 -7.61 -18.05 -3.77
N LYS A 186 -8.32 -18.64 -2.82
CA LYS A 186 -9.68 -18.24 -2.43
C LYS A 186 -9.75 -18.02 -0.92
N THR A 187 -10.46 -16.98 -0.48
CA THR A 187 -10.72 -16.74 0.94
C THR A 187 -12.02 -17.38 1.41
N GLY A 188 -12.93 -17.73 0.49
CA GLY A 188 -14.24 -18.31 0.80
C GLY A 188 -15.37 -17.27 0.93
N ASP A 189 -15.01 -15.98 0.93
CA ASP A 189 -15.94 -14.85 0.97
C ASP A 189 -15.80 -13.96 -0.27
N LEU A 190 -16.60 -12.88 -0.34
CA LEU A 190 -16.58 -11.91 -1.44
C LEU A 190 -15.41 -10.90 -1.38
N GLY A 191 -14.49 -11.09 -0.44
CA GLY A 191 -13.36 -10.20 -0.19
C GLY A 191 -13.75 -8.92 0.55
N LEU A 192 -12.73 -8.17 0.99
CA LEU A 192 -12.90 -6.90 1.72
C LEU A 192 -13.58 -5.81 0.89
N PHE A 193 -13.46 -5.86 -0.44
CA PHE A 193 -14.13 -4.91 -1.33
C PHE A 193 -15.65 -5.01 -1.30
N SER A 194 -16.21 -6.14 -0.85
CA SER A 194 -17.64 -6.23 -0.60
C SER A 194 -18.09 -5.16 0.39
N ALA A 195 -17.36 -4.95 1.48
CA ALA A 195 -17.72 -3.96 2.50
C ALA A 195 -17.38 -2.52 2.08
N THR A 196 -16.28 -2.29 1.34
CA THR A 196 -15.87 -0.92 0.97
C THR A 196 -16.63 -0.34 -0.23
N THR A 197 -17.04 -1.19 -1.19
CA THR A 197 -17.74 -0.77 -2.41
C THR A 197 -18.98 0.10 -2.15
N PRO A 198 -19.93 -0.27 -1.28
CA PRO A 198 -21.11 0.57 -1.03
C PRO A 198 -20.74 1.94 -0.45
N LEU A 199 -19.73 2.02 0.41
CA LEU A 199 -19.23 3.28 0.97
C LEU A 199 -18.62 4.18 -0.11
N ILE A 200 -17.82 3.60 -1.02
CA ILE A 200 -17.19 4.34 -2.12
C ILE A 200 -18.24 4.82 -3.12
N LEU A 201 -19.23 3.98 -3.45
CA LEU A 201 -20.34 4.39 -4.31
C LEU A 201 -21.11 5.55 -3.67
N ALA A 202 -21.44 5.45 -2.38
CA ALA A 202 -22.10 6.53 -1.65
C ALA A 202 -21.26 7.81 -1.64
N LYS A 203 -19.96 7.71 -1.34
CA LYS A 203 -19.01 8.83 -1.41
C LYS A 203 -19.02 9.50 -2.78
N LYS A 204 -18.98 8.72 -3.87
CA LYS A 204 -18.99 9.25 -5.24
C LYS A 204 -20.28 10.02 -5.56
N PHE A 205 -21.45 9.49 -5.17
CA PHE A 205 -22.72 10.21 -5.31
C PHE A 205 -22.73 11.50 -4.50
N THR A 206 -22.20 11.46 -3.27
CA THR A 206 -22.09 12.63 -2.40
C THR A 206 -21.16 13.70 -2.98
N VAL A 207 -20.01 13.31 -3.55
CA VAL A 207 -19.10 14.25 -4.23
C VAL A 207 -19.77 14.87 -5.45
N ALA A 208 -20.46 14.08 -6.27
CA ALA A 208 -21.18 14.61 -7.43
C ALA A 208 -22.27 15.62 -7.01
N ASN A 209 -23.04 15.30 -5.97
CA ASN A 209 -24.03 16.21 -5.41
C ASN A 209 -23.39 17.45 -4.79
N TYR A 210 -22.23 17.30 -4.14
CA TYR A 210 -21.49 18.41 -3.56
C TYR A 210 -21.00 19.38 -4.65
N VAL A 211 -20.47 18.87 -5.77
CA VAL A 211 -20.08 19.70 -6.92
C VAL A 211 -21.28 20.43 -7.51
N ASN A 212 -22.41 19.75 -7.69
CA ASN A 212 -23.65 20.38 -8.18
C ASN A 212 -24.14 21.46 -7.21
N PHE A 213 -24.10 21.17 -5.91
CA PHE A 213 -24.42 22.13 -4.86
C PHE A 213 -23.50 23.36 -4.91
N SER A 214 -22.18 23.16 -5.04
CA SER A 214 -21.23 24.26 -5.22
C SER A 214 -21.49 25.07 -6.48
N HIS A 215 -21.92 24.45 -7.58
CA HIS A 215 -22.28 25.16 -8.80
C HIS A 215 -23.56 26.00 -8.63
N THR A 216 -24.60 25.44 -8.01
CA THR A 216 -25.90 26.11 -7.85
C THR A 216 -25.86 27.21 -6.79
N TYR A 217 -25.15 27.00 -5.68
CA TYR A 217 -25.18 27.90 -4.52
C TYR A 217 -23.88 28.66 -4.30
N GLY A 218 -22.77 28.25 -4.93
CA GLY A 218 -21.51 29.00 -4.91
C GLY A 218 -21.53 30.25 -5.80
N GLN A 219 -22.49 30.34 -6.73
CA GLN A 219 -22.74 31.54 -7.52
C GLN A 219 -23.97 32.27 -6.95
N PRO A 220 -23.88 33.59 -6.72
CA PRO A 220 -25.03 34.35 -6.26
C PRO A 220 -26.12 34.40 -7.34
N ILE A 221 -27.38 34.36 -6.94
CA ILE A 221 -28.48 34.58 -7.87
C ILE A 221 -28.64 36.09 -8.03
N ILE A 222 -28.37 36.59 -9.23
CA ILE A 222 -28.60 37.99 -9.58
C ILE A 222 -30.02 38.12 -10.11
N HIS A 223 -30.85 38.85 -9.39
CA HIS A 223 -32.23 39.12 -9.77
C HIS A 223 -32.34 40.59 -10.21
N GLY A 224 -32.34 40.80 -11.53
CA GLY A 224 -32.58 42.12 -12.13
C GLY A 224 -34.06 42.36 -12.34
N LYS A 225 -34.57 43.48 -11.82
CA LYS A 225 -35.89 44.01 -12.16
C LYS A 225 -35.72 45.21 -13.08
N THR A 226 -36.54 45.28 -14.11
CA THR A 226 -36.61 46.45 -14.99
C THR A 226 -38.06 46.82 -15.23
N VAL A 227 -38.32 48.12 -15.32
CA VAL A 227 -39.62 48.70 -15.66
C VAL A 227 -39.91 48.66 -17.15
N SER A 228 -38.91 48.39 -18.01
CA SER A 228 -39.08 48.33 -19.47
C SER A 228 -39.83 47.07 -19.92
N GLU A 229 -40.86 47.26 -20.75
CA GLU A 229 -41.60 46.17 -21.43
C GLU A 229 -40.95 45.73 -22.75
N ASN A 230 -39.97 46.50 -23.25
CA ASN A 230 -39.31 46.21 -24.51
C ASN A 230 -38.38 45.00 -24.40
N ASN A 231 -38.58 44.02 -25.29
CA ASN A 231 -37.82 42.78 -25.29
C ASN A 231 -36.32 42.97 -25.64
N MET A 232 -35.98 44.06 -26.34
CA MET A 232 -34.58 44.40 -26.65
C MET A 232 -33.82 44.88 -25.41
N ASP A 233 -34.46 45.69 -24.57
CA ASP A 233 -33.84 46.26 -23.37
C ASP A 233 -33.70 45.19 -22.27
N ARG A 234 -34.70 44.29 -22.15
CA ARG A 234 -34.60 43.10 -21.28
C ARG A 234 -33.44 42.18 -21.66
N LYS A 235 -33.18 41.99 -22.97
CA LYS A 235 -32.04 41.20 -23.46
C LYS A 235 -30.71 41.89 -23.18
N ARG A 236 -30.62 43.21 -23.33
CA ARG A 236 -29.41 43.99 -22.98
C ARG A 236 -29.10 43.87 -21.49
N LEU A 237 -30.10 44.09 -20.63
CA LEU A 237 -29.94 43.95 -19.18
C LEU A 237 -29.56 42.52 -18.77
N ALA A 238 -30.17 41.50 -19.38
CA ALA A 238 -29.79 40.10 -19.14
C ALA A 238 -28.33 39.81 -19.56
N GLN A 239 -27.88 40.38 -20.67
CA GLN A 239 -26.49 40.25 -21.11
C GLN A 239 -25.52 40.97 -20.16
N ASP A 240 -25.88 42.16 -19.67
CA ASP A 240 -25.07 42.93 -18.72
C ASP A 240 -24.99 42.22 -17.35
N ILE A 241 -26.10 41.65 -16.88
CA ILE A 241 -26.15 40.80 -15.67
C ILE A 241 -25.29 39.54 -15.85
N SER A 242 -25.36 38.89 -17.02
CA SER A 242 -24.54 37.71 -17.32
C SER A 242 -23.05 38.04 -17.36
N ASN A 243 -22.67 39.19 -17.93
CA ASN A 243 -21.29 39.66 -17.95
C ASN A 243 -20.79 40.02 -16.54
N ALA A 244 -21.67 40.54 -15.70
CA ALA A 244 -21.35 40.90 -14.33
C ALA A 244 -21.21 39.73 -13.37
N ALA A 245 -21.86 38.59 -13.64
CA ALA A 245 -21.58 37.36 -12.91
C ALA A 245 -20.09 36.98 -13.00
N GLN A 246 -19.38 37.39 -14.05
CA GLN A 246 -17.94 37.18 -14.23
C GLN A 246 -17.10 38.38 -13.77
N ASN A 247 -17.48 39.60 -14.19
CA ASN A 247 -16.65 40.80 -14.02
C ASN A 247 -16.96 41.63 -12.75
N LYS A 248 -17.98 41.24 -11.97
CA LYS A 248 -18.39 41.86 -10.70
C LYS A 248 -18.74 43.36 -10.76
N VAL A 249 -18.91 43.92 -11.96
CA VAL A 249 -19.30 45.32 -12.19
C VAL A 249 -20.52 45.37 -13.10
N ILE A 250 -21.57 46.06 -12.65
CA ILE A 250 -22.81 46.32 -13.41
C ILE A 250 -22.98 47.83 -13.49
N VAL A 251 -23.38 48.31 -14.67
CA VAL A 251 -23.86 49.68 -14.88
C VAL A 251 -25.32 49.59 -15.31
N THR A 252 -26.22 50.07 -14.46
CA THR A 252 -27.68 50.05 -14.69
C THR A 252 -28.26 51.45 -14.78
N GLY A 253 -29.49 51.58 -15.28
CA GLY A 253 -30.25 52.83 -15.20
C GLY A 253 -30.62 53.18 -13.75
N LEU A 254 -30.93 54.45 -13.49
CA LEU A 254 -31.28 54.96 -12.15
C LEU A 254 -32.53 54.29 -11.54
N GLU A 255 -33.41 53.72 -12.37
CA GLU A 255 -34.66 53.07 -11.96
C GLU A 255 -34.60 51.53 -12.00
N ASP A 256 -33.49 50.94 -12.45
CA ASP A 256 -33.32 49.49 -12.49
C ASP A 256 -32.79 48.98 -11.14
N GLU A 257 -33.48 47.99 -10.56
CA GLU A 257 -33.07 47.36 -9.30
C GLU A 257 -32.36 46.04 -9.58
N VAL A 258 -31.13 45.89 -9.07
CA VAL A 258 -30.39 44.62 -9.07
C VAL A 258 -30.26 44.13 -7.63
N ASP A 259 -30.94 43.03 -7.34
CA ASP A 259 -30.87 42.36 -6.03
C ASP A 259 -29.97 41.13 -6.13
N ILE A 260 -28.92 41.10 -5.30
CA ILE A 260 -28.00 39.97 -5.20
C ILE A 260 -28.47 39.11 -4.04
N LYS A 261 -29.20 38.04 -4.35
CA LYS A 261 -29.69 37.10 -3.35
C LYS A 261 -28.56 36.14 -3.00
N THR A 262 -27.92 36.40 -1.87
CA THR A 262 -26.98 35.47 -1.26
C THR A 262 -27.74 34.47 -0.40
N PHE A 263 -27.44 33.18 -0.55
CA PHE A 263 -27.99 32.17 0.34
C PHE A 263 -27.23 32.20 1.67
N THR A 264 -27.95 32.32 2.80
CA THR A 264 -27.41 32.09 4.14
C THR A 264 -27.19 30.58 4.33
N MET A 265 -26.05 30.09 3.83
CA MET A 265 -25.67 28.68 3.85
C MET A 265 -25.11 28.27 5.22
N SER A 266 -25.95 28.20 6.26
CA SER A 266 -25.50 27.63 7.54
C SER A 266 -25.50 26.10 7.47
N ASN A 267 -24.33 25.47 7.61
CA ASN A 267 -24.09 24.02 7.80
C ASN A 267 -24.38 23.03 6.64
N SER A 268 -24.84 23.46 5.46
CA SER A 268 -25.12 22.52 4.35
C SER A 268 -23.86 21.81 3.79
N GLU A 269 -22.71 22.50 3.76
CA GLU A 269 -21.42 21.93 3.34
C GLU A 269 -20.99 20.75 4.23
N LYS A 270 -21.16 20.90 5.55
CA LYS A 270 -20.70 19.92 6.55
C LYS A 270 -21.35 18.55 6.41
N ILE A 271 -22.56 18.49 5.84
CA ILE A 271 -23.27 17.23 5.59
C ILE A 271 -22.51 16.42 4.54
N TYR A 272 -22.09 17.05 3.43
CA TYR A 272 -21.35 16.40 2.36
C TYR A 272 -19.95 16.00 2.81
N THR A 273 -19.21 16.94 3.41
CA THR A 273 -17.84 16.69 3.86
C THR A 273 -17.79 15.66 4.99
N GLY A 274 -18.75 15.68 5.91
CA GLY A 274 -18.86 14.70 6.99
C GLY A 274 -19.08 13.27 6.47
N LEU A 275 -19.94 13.08 5.47
CA LEU A 275 -20.15 11.75 4.88
C LEU A 275 -18.92 11.26 4.10
N ILE A 276 -18.23 12.16 3.38
CA ILE A 276 -16.98 11.84 2.69
C ILE A 276 -15.89 11.41 3.68
N GLN A 277 -15.73 12.13 4.78
CA GLN A 277 -14.76 11.81 5.84
C GLN A 277 -15.10 10.47 6.51
N PHE A 278 -16.37 10.24 6.84
CA PHE A 278 -16.84 8.97 7.39
C PHE A 278 -16.51 7.79 6.47
N ALA A 279 -16.80 7.90 5.17
CA ALA A 279 -16.50 6.86 4.20
C ALA A 279 -14.98 6.59 4.10
N ASN A 280 -14.16 7.63 4.07
CA ASN A 280 -12.69 7.49 4.04
C ASN A 280 -12.16 6.79 5.31
N LYS A 281 -12.67 7.19 6.48
CA LYS A 281 -12.31 6.60 7.77
C LYS A 281 -12.60 5.11 7.83
N GLU A 282 -13.82 4.72 7.46
CA GLU A 282 -14.24 3.32 7.46
C GLU A 282 -13.39 2.47 6.51
N VAL A 283 -13.09 2.97 5.30
CA VAL A 283 -12.23 2.28 4.34
C VAL A 283 -10.81 2.08 4.89
N SER A 284 -10.21 3.12 5.48
CA SER A 284 -8.86 3.02 6.08
C SER A 284 -8.82 2.07 7.27
N ASN A 285 -9.81 2.17 8.16
CA ASN A 285 -9.90 1.31 9.35
C ASN A 285 -10.11 -0.17 8.96
N LEU A 286 -10.90 -0.45 7.93
CA LEU A 286 -11.11 -1.82 7.48
C LEU A 286 -9.82 -2.43 6.92
N ILE A 287 -9.09 -1.72 6.06
CA ILE A 287 -7.92 -2.28 5.37
C ILE A 287 -6.67 -2.22 6.26
N LEU A 288 -6.30 -1.03 6.74
CA LEU A 288 -5.06 -0.79 7.50
C LEU A 288 -5.24 -0.93 9.02
N GLY A 289 -6.48 -0.90 9.54
CA GLY A 289 -6.73 -0.90 10.98
C GLY A 289 -6.67 0.48 11.63
N SER A 290 -6.27 1.52 10.90
CA SER A 290 -6.25 2.91 11.38
C SER A 290 -6.40 3.93 10.25
N GLU A 291 -7.21 4.96 10.51
CA GLU A 291 -7.37 6.16 9.68
C GLU A 291 -6.10 7.03 9.66
N SER A 292 -5.38 7.11 10.78
CA SER A 292 -4.22 8.00 10.93
C SER A 292 -3.06 7.60 10.02
N MET A 293 -2.95 6.30 9.70
CA MET A 293 -1.91 5.78 8.80
C MET A 293 -2.18 6.08 7.32
N ALA A 294 -3.42 6.46 6.96
CA ALA A 294 -3.79 6.89 5.62
C ALA A 294 -3.63 8.42 5.40
N GLY A 295 -2.92 9.11 6.30
CA GLY A 295 -2.66 10.55 6.23
C GLY A 295 -3.75 11.45 6.83
N GLY A 296 -4.75 10.87 7.52
CA GLY A 296 -5.97 11.57 7.92
C GLY A 296 -5.91 12.45 9.17
N MET A 297 -4.89 12.33 10.05
CA MET A 297 -4.90 13.10 11.31
C MET A 297 -3.50 13.37 11.88
N GLN A 298 -3.27 14.60 12.34
CA GLN A 298 -2.16 14.98 13.22
C GLN A 298 -2.44 14.42 14.62
N SER A 299 -2.09 13.17 14.83
CA SER A 299 -2.27 12.48 16.11
C SER A 299 -1.12 12.83 17.07
N TYR A 300 -1.40 13.02 18.36
CA TYR A 300 -0.37 13.19 19.39
C TYR A 300 0.58 11.98 19.42
N VAL A 301 1.84 12.17 19.83
CA VAL A 301 2.93 11.17 19.76
C VAL A 301 2.57 9.82 20.42
N GLY A 302 1.74 9.82 21.47
CA GLY A 302 1.23 8.58 22.08
C GLY A 302 0.16 7.86 21.24
N SER A 303 -0.73 8.61 20.60
CA SER A 303 -1.78 8.07 19.72
C SER A 303 -1.25 7.60 18.36
N THR A 304 -0.23 8.25 17.80
CA THR A 304 0.44 7.77 16.57
C THR A 304 1.09 6.42 16.80
N LYS A 305 1.74 6.21 17.96
CA LYS A 305 2.36 4.93 18.31
C LYS A 305 1.33 3.80 18.38
N ALA A 306 0.19 4.02 19.03
CA ALA A 306 -0.89 3.04 19.09
C ALA A 306 -1.44 2.68 17.69
N HIS A 307 -1.60 3.67 16.80
CA HIS A 307 -2.03 3.41 15.43
C HIS A 307 -0.98 2.67 14.59
N GLN A 308 0.30 2.94 14.80
CA GLN A 308 1.40 2.20 14.17
C GLN A 308 1.45 0.75 14.65
N ASP A 309 1.26 0.51 15.95
CA ASP A 309 1.24 -0.85 16.51
C ASP A 309 0.09 -1.68 15.91
N ILE A 310 -1.13 -1.13 15.86
CA ILE A 310 -2.28 -1.80 15.22
C ILE A 310 -2.00 -2.10 13.74
N PHE A 311 -1.39 -1.14 13.04
CA PHE A 311 -1.03 -1.32 11.64
C PHE A 311 0.01 -2.44 11.47
N ARG A 312 1.04 -2.49 12.31
CA ARG A 312 2.06 -3.55 12.30
C ARG A 312 1.44 -4.92 12.57
N ASP A 313 0.56 -5.02 13.56
CA ASP A 313 -0.14 -6.28 13.88
C ASP A 313 -1.00 -6.74 12.70
N ARG A 314 -1.67 -5.80 12.01
CA ARG A 314 -2.44 -6.08 10.79
C ARG A 314 -1.54 -6.63 9.69
N ILE A 315 -0.40 -6.00 9.46
CA ILE A 315 0.60 -6.42 8.47
C ILE A 315 1.15 -7.81 8.82
N GLU A 316 1.40 -8.12 10.09
CA GLU A 316 1.83 -9.45 10.53
C GLU A 316 0.80 -10.53 10.18
N VAL A 317 -0.49 -10.26 10.36
CA VAL A 317 -1.56 -11.19 9.95
C VAL A 317 -1.57 -11.39 8.42
N TYR A 318 -1.36 -10.33 7.63
CA TYR A 318 -1.23 -10.47 6.18
C TYR A 318 0.01 -11.27 5.79
N ARG A 319 1.15 -11.04 6.44
CA ARG A 319 2.40 -11.78 6.21
C ARG A 319 2.22 -13.26 6.51
N ARG A 320 1.65 -13.60 7.67
CA ARG A 320 1.35 -14.99 8.03
C ARG A 320 0.43 -15.67 7.01
N TYR A 321 -0.58 -14.94 6.51
CA TYR A 321 -1.43 -15.44 5.44
C TYR A 321 -0.66 -15.72 4.16
N ILE A 322 0.24 -14.81 3.75
CA ILE A 322 1.11 -14.99 2.59
C ILE A 322 2.05 -16.18 2.79
N GLU A 323 2.69 -16.33 3.95
CA GLU A 323 3.55 -17.47 4.25
C GLU A 323 2.81 -18.80 4.12
N ASN A 324 1.60 -18.89 4.67
CA ASN A 324 0.79 -20.10 4.58
C ASN A 324 0.44 -20.42 3.12
N VAL A 325 -0.06 -19.45 2.35
CA VAL A 325 -0.42 -19.67 0.94
C VAL A 325 0.81 -20.00 0.09
N MET A 326 1.94 -19.33 0.33
CA MET A 326 3.20 -19.61 -0.35
C MET A 326 3.66 -21.04 -0.08
N ASN A 327 3.69 -21.48 1.18
CA ASN A 327 4.17 -22.80 1.55
C ASN A 327 3.20 -23.94 1.18
N GLU A 328 1.89 -23.71 1.25
CA GLU A 328 0.90 -24.74 0.94
C GLU A 328 0.63 -24.89 -0.56
N GLN A 329 0.71 -23.80 -1.33
CA GLN A 329 0.27 -23.81 -2.73
C GLN A 329 1.38 -23.49 -3.73
N ILE A 330 2.23 -22.50 -3.46
CA ILE A 330 3.22 -22.01 -4.43
C ILE A 330 4.49 -22.86 -4.41
N VAL A 331 5.13 -23.00 -3.24
CA VAL A 331 6.39 -23.74 -3.07
C VAL A 331 6.28 -25.19 -3.59
N PRO A 332 5.24 -25.98 -3.27
CA PRO A 332 5.13 -27.36 -3.76
C PRO A 332 5.05 -27.44 -5.30
N ARG A 333 4.44 -26.44 -5.95
CA ARG A 333 4.38 -26.37 -7.41
C ARG A 333 5.71 -25.97 -8.02
N LEU A 334 6.43 -25.03 -7.41
CA LEU A 334 7.78 -24.67 -7.83
C LEU A 334 8.76 -25.84 -7.70
N VAL A 335 8.62 -26.65 -6.64
CA VAL A 335 9.38 -27.90 -6.47
C VAL A 335 9.00 -28.92 -7.55
N ALA A 336 7.71 -29.09 -7.85
CA ALA A 336 7.25 -29.99 -8.91
C ALA A 336 7.70 -29.55 -10.32
N MET A 337 7.96 -28.27 -10.53
CA MET A 337 8.56 -27.72 -11.76
C MET A 337 10.08 -27.84 -11.79
N GLY A 338 10.73 -28.21 -10.68
CA GLY A 338 12.19 -28.28 -10.56
C GLY A 338 12.88 -26.92 -10.38
N TYR A 339 12.13 -25.87 -10.06
CA TYR A 339 12.67 -24.51 -9.90
C TYR A 339 13.40 -24.32 -8.56
N ILE A 340 12.88 -24.93 -7.49
CA ILE A 340 13.39 -24.86 -6.11
C ILE A 340 13.58 -26.29 -5.58
N PRO A 341 14.64 -26.59 -4.80
CA PRO A 341 14.81 -27.90 -4.18
C PRO A 341 13.77 -28.17 -3.08
N ALA A 342 13.46 -29.44 -2.84
CA ALA A 342 12.55 -29.84 -1.77
C ALA A 342 13.10 -29.53 -0.36
N GLY A 343 12.20 -29.26 0.58
CA GLY A 343 12.53 -29.01 1.99
C GLY A 343 12.90 -27.57 2.33
N LEU A 344 12.60 -26.62 1.44
CA LEU A 344 12.68 -25.18 1.73
C LEU A 344 11.30 -24.62 2.06
N GLU A 345 11.26 -23.73 3.03
CA GLU A 345 10.06 -23.00 3.45
C GLU A 345 10.24 -21.49 3.20
N PHE A 346 9.19 -20.87 2.70
CA PHE A 346 9.09 -19.42 2.54
C PHE A 346 8.80 -18.78 3.91
N LYS A 347 9.65 -17.81 4.28
CA LYS A 347 9.54 -17.03 5.51
C LYS A 347 9.85 -15.57 5.28
N TYR A 348 9.08 -14.69 5.91
CA TYR A 348 9.50 -13.31 6.08
C TYR A 348 10.63 -13.22 7.11
N SER A 349 11.62 -12.36 6.85
CA SER A 349 12.64 -12.06 7.83
C SER A 349 11.98 -11.27 8.96
N ASN A 350 11.82 -11.89 10.13
CA ASN A 350 11.45 -11.20 11.36
C ASN A 350 12.62 -10.35 11.88
N ARG A 351 13.11 -9.41 11.08
CA ARG A 351 13.80 -8.27 11.64
C ARG A 351 12.70 -7.40 12.21
N ILE A 352 12.57 -7.41 13.52
CA ILE A 352 11.80 -6.38 14.20
C ILE A 352 12.48 -5.08 13.79
N ASP A 353 11.82 -4.28 12.95
CA ASP A 353 12.19 -2.90 12.75
C ASP A 353 11.88 -2.15 14.04
N MET A 354 12.74 -2.37 15.04
CA MET A 354 12.82 -1.51 16.21
C MET A 354 13.21 -0.13 15.66
N ASN A 355 12.44 0.88 16.05
CA ASN A 355 12.78 2.26 15.77
C ASN A 355 14.22 2.51 16.26
N ASN A 356 14.99 3.32 15.53
CA ASN A 356 16.39 3.59 15.86
C ASN A 356 16.56 4.03 17.33
N GLU A 357 15.59 4.75 17.88
CA GLU A 357 15.57 5.13 19.30
C GLU A 357 15.48 3.94 20.26
N ASP A 358 14.60 2.97 19.98
CA ASP A 358 14.42 1.79 20.84
C ASP A 358 15.59 0.81 20.66
N ARG A 359 16.23 0.79 19.47
CA ARG A 359 17.51 0.12 19.23
C ARG A 359 18.62 0.74 20.09
N ILE A 360 18.76 2.06 20.07
CA ILE A 360 19.77 2.75 20.90
C ILE A 360 19.55 2.47 22.38
N LYS A 361 18.31 2.46 22.88
CA LYS A 361 17.99 2.10 24.27
C LYS A 361 18.36 0.66 24.61
N LEU A 362 18.07 -0.30 23.71
CA LEU A 362 18.44 -1.70 23.92
C LEU A 362 19.95 -1.86 23.96
N TYR A 363 20.67 -1.27 23.01
CA TYR A 363 22.13 -1.32 22.98
C TYR A 363 22.75 -0.60 24.18
N SER A 364 22.23 0.55 24.62
CA SER A 364 22.65 1.20 25.87
C SER A 364 22.48 0.26 27.06
N LEU A 365 21.33 -0.41 27.20
CA LEU A 365 21.08 -1.34 28.31
C LEU A 365 22.00 -2.57 28.28
N ILE A 366 22.31 -3.06 27.08
CA ILE A 366 23.20 -4.22 26.89
C ILE A 366 24.64 -3.81 27.15
N THR A 367 25.12 -2.70 26.58
CA THR A 367 26.49 -2.18 26.77
C THR A 367 26.76 -1.80 28.23
N ASP A 368 25.74 -1.44 29.01
CA ASP A 368 25.86 -1.20 30.46
C ASP A 368 26.17 -2.48 31.27
N LYS A 369 25.85 -3.67 30.75
CA LYS A 369 25.95 -4.95 31.50
C LYS A 369 26.81 -6.01 30.83
N TYR A 370 27.04 -5.90 29.53
CA TYR A 370 27.69 -6.89 28.69
C TYR A 370 28.59 -6.18 27.67
N GLU A 371 29.76 -6.76 27.43
CA GLU A 371 30.66 -6.34 26.36
C GLU A 371 30.08 -6.78 25.02
N VAL A 372 29.83 -5.82 24.13
CA VAL A 372 29.33 -6.06 22.78
C VAL A 372 30.50 -5.88 21.82
N ALA A 373 30.78 -6.91 21.01
CA ALA A 373 31.84 -6.85 20.02
C ALA A 373 31.56 -5.75 18.97
N ALA A 374 32.61 -5.02 18.58
CA ALA A 374 32.53 -3.95 17.58
C ALA A 374 31.93 -4.44 16.25
N ASP A 375 32.25 -5.67 15.84
CA ASP A 375 31.74 -6.32 14.62
C ASP A 375 30.20 -6.46 14.62
N GLU A 376 29.57 -6.68 15.77
CA GLU A 376 28.11 -6.79 15.89
C GLU A 376 27.44 -5.40 15.81
N ILE A 377 28.12 -4.34 16.26
CA ILE A 377 27.63 -2.96 16.14
C ILE A 377 27.79 -2.47 14.70
N GLU A 378 28.91 -2.79 14.04
CA GLU A 378 29.15 -2.44 12.63
C GLU A 378 28.15 -3.13 11.71
N LYS A 379 27.88 -4.42 11.93
CA LYS A 379 26.91 -5.18 11.14
C LYS A 379 25.48 -4.70 11.31
N GLU A 380 25.11 -4.23 12.50
CA GLU A 380 23.74 -3.84 12.81
C GLU A 380 23.45 -2.34 12.52
N PHE A 381 24.41 -1.44 12.75
CA PHE A 381 24.25 0.01 12.55
C PHE A 381 25.02 0.58 11.37
N GLY A 382 25.95 -0.17 10.76
CA GLY A 382 26.82 0.32 9.69
C GLY A 382 27.85 1.35 10.17
N ILE A 383 28.11 1.41 11.49
CA ILE A 383 29.04 2.35 12.11
C ILE A 383 30.30 1.57 12.48
N VAL A 384 31.44 1.98 11.93
CA VAL A 384 32.75 1.46 12.34
C VAL A 384 33.07 2.02 13.73
N VAL A 385 33.12 1.15 14.73
CA VAL A 385 33.39 1.53 16.13
C VAL A 385 34.88 1.41 16.40
N GLY A 386 35.52 2.50 16.85
CA GLY A 386 36.91 2.51 17.31
C GLY A 386 37.06 2.05 18.77
N GLU A 387 38.25 2.23 19.35
CA GLU A 387 38.50 1.86 20.75
C GLU A 387 37.58 2.63 21.73
N GLN A 388 37.10 1.93 22.75
CA GLN A 388 36.20 2.47 23.76
C GLN A 388 36.92 3.53 24.62
N LEU A 389 36.57 4.81 24.42
CA LEU A 389 37.22 5.95 25.07
C LEU A 389 37.02 6.03 26.61
N ASN A 390 36.12 5.23 27.19
CA ASN A 390 35.81 5.26 28.62
C ASN A 390 35.97 3.89 29.27
N VAL A 391 37.21 3.46 29.47
CA VAL A 391 37.54 2.55 30.56
C VAL A 391 37.66 3.41 31.81
N ILE A 392 36.64 3.43 32.67
CA ILE A 392 36.80 3.96 34.04
C ILE A 392 37.75 3.00 34.76
N PRO A 393 39.00 3.38 35.06
CA PRO A 393 39.93 2.46 35.69
C PRO A 393 39.55 2.31 37.17
N GLY A 394 39.25 1.07 37.54
CA GLY A 394 39.33 0.48 38.88
C GLY A 394 39.30 1.41 40.09
N MET A 395 38.18 1.37 40.81
CA MET A 395 38.12 1.73 42.23
C MET A 395 39.05 0.79 43.03
N GLY A 396 40.22 1.28 43.42
CA GLY A 396 41.21 0.56 44.20
C GLY A 396 42.19 1.49 44.94
N GLY A 397 41.82 1.87 46.17
CA GLY A 397 42.71 2.16 47.31
C GLY A 397 43.84 3.20 47.19
N GLY A 398 43.68 4.34 47.89
CA GLY A 398 44.76 4.90 48.71
C GLY A 398 45.45 6.19 48.24
N GLY A 399 44.96 7.33 48.77
CA GLY A 399 45.77 8.44 49.32
C GLY A 399 46.64 9.31 48.39
N GLY A 400 46.32 10.61 48.30
CA GLY A 400 47.30 11.62 47.87
C GLY A 400 46.75 12.89 47.22
N VAL A 401 46.26 13.84 48.04
CA VAL A 401 46.31 15.31 47.93
C VAL A 401 46.15 16.01 46.55
N ALA A 402 45.00 16.71 46.43
CA ALA A 402 44.67 18.01 45.82
C ALA A 402 45.63 18.70 44.82
N VAL A 403 45.07 19.29 43.74
CA VAL A 403 44.80 20.74 43.55
C VAL A 403 44.03 20.93 42.23
N GLY A 404 43.00 21.78 42.25
CA GLY A 404 42.09 22.03 41.12
C GLY A 404 42.60 23.01 40.06
N GLY A 405 41.84 23.12 38.97
CA GLY A 405 42.05 24.15 37.95
C GLY A 405 41.21 23.94 36.70
N SER A 406 40.04 24.57 36.64
CA SER A 406 39.29 24.82 35.40
C SER A 406 40.16 25.58 34.40
N SER A 407 40.26 25.12 33.15
CA SER A 407 40.64 26.03 32.06
C SER A 407 40.17 25.53 30.69
N SER A 408 39.38 26.41 30.07
CA SER A 408 38.97 26.53 28.69
C SER A 408 39.82 25.84 27.63
N ASP A 409 39.12 25.08 26.79
CA ASP A 409 39.48 24.63 25.45
C ASP A 409 39.91 25.83 24.58
N ARG A 410 41.22 26.04 24.45
CA ARG A 410 41.81 26.89 23.41
C ARG A 410 42.66 25.96 22.55
N GLY A 411 42.18 25.69 21.33
CA GLY A 411 42.85 24.84 20.34
C GLY A 411 44.25 25.35 20.01
N ILE A 412 45.24 24.86 20.76
CA ILE A 412 46.66 25.05 20.49
C ILE A 412 47.08 23.83 19.66
N MET A 413 47.36 24.07 18.38
CA MET A 413 47.88 23.07 17.43
C MET A 413 49.08 22.33 18.02
N SER A 414 49.09 21.00 17.90
CA SER A 414 50.15 20.15 18.45
C SER A 414 51.53 20.48 17.85
N ASP A 415 52.60 20.20 18.60
CA ASP A 415 53.97 20.53 18.17
C ASP A 415 54.41 19.72 16.94
N GLU A 416 53.89 18.50 16.76
CA GLU A 416 54.13 17.70 15.56
C GLU A 416 53.50 18.34 14.31
N GLU A 417 52.28 18.85 14.44
CA GLU A 417 51.57 19.52 13.36
C GLU A 417 52.21 20.88 13.03
N TYR A 418 52.72 21.59 14.04
CA TYR A 418 53.49 22.82 13.84
C TYR A 418 54.79 22.56 13.07
N TYR A 419 55.57 21.55 13.46
CA TYR A 419 56.84 21.22 12.81
C TYR A 419 56.64 20.82 11.35
N LYS A 420 55.61 20.01 11.05
CA LYS A 420 55.26 19.67 9.66
C LYS A 420 54.93 20.88 8.81
N ARG A 421 54.32 21.91 9.40
CA ARG A 421 53.83 23.08 8.66
C ARG A 421 54.88 24.16 8.45
N TYR A 422 55.77 24.36 9.43
CA TYR A 422 56.76 25.44 9.40
C TYR A 422 58.20 24.95 9.28
N GLY A 423 58.44 23.63 9.28
CA GLY A 423 59.76 23.02 9.08
C GLY A 423 60.74 23.25 10.24
N HIS A 424 60.30 23.88 11.34
CA HIS A 424 61.09 24.11 12.53
C HIS A 424 60.24 24.01 13.80
N PRO A 425 60.84 23.70 14.97
CA PRO A 425 60.11 23.63 16.23
C PRO A 425 59.62 25.02 16.67
N ARG A 426 58.56 25.08 17.48
CA ARG A 426 58.12 26.33 18.10
C ARG A 426 59.23 26.90 19.00
N GLY A 427 59.47 28.20 18.91
CA GLY A 427 60.42 28.91 19.77
C GLY A 427 61.81 29.18 19.17
N VAL A 428 62.08 28.73 17.94
CA VAL A 428 63.34 29.05 17.22
C VAL A 428 63.13 30.30 16.35
N LYS A 429 63.78 31.42 16.69
CA LYS A 429 63.82 32.63 15.84
C LYS A 429 64.79 32.41 14.68
N GLN A 430 64.29 32.40 13.44
CA GLN A 430 65.15 32.49 12.25
C GLN A 430 65.79 33.88 12.21
N THR A 431 67.12 33.93 12.21
CA THR A 431 67.88 35.13 11.88
C THR A 431 67.95 35.24 10.36
N ASP A 432 67.21 36.20 9.80
CA ASP A 432 67.25 36.54 8.39
C ASP A 432 68.65 37.02 7.99
N THR A 433 69.30 36.25 7.13
CA THR A 433 70.33 36.76 6.21
C THR A 433 70.01 36.18 4.84
N ASN A 434 69.36 36.97 3.99
CA ASN A 434 69.51 36.86 2.55
C ASN A 434 70.17 38.18 2.07
N PRO A 435 71.03 38.13 1.04
CA PRO A 435 71.70 39.32 0.53
C PRO A 435 70.73 40.36 -0.02
#